data_AF-D3SLV6-F1
#
_entry.id   AF-D3SLV6-F1
#
_cell.length_a   1.000
_cell.length_b   1.000
_cell.length_c   1.000
_cell.angle_alpha   90.00
_cell.angle_beta   90.00
_cell.angle_gamma   90.00
#
_symmetry.space_group_name_H-M   'P 1'
#
loop_
_entity.id
_entity.type
_entity.pdbx_description
1 polymer ?
#
loop_
_entity_poly.entity_id
_entity_poly.type
_entity_poly.pdbx_seq_one_letter_code
_entity_poly.pdbx_strand_id
1 'polypeptide(L)'
;MNAPYLLKEILDALKDLVEKGEEHTIYINKIPITEEDRIAILDVLGEGQITIRMESTTYPVEWRETGISGVWIGVFFDREKKPILETIEVTTFPKLAAAQKEDILESIRKLEERLKAILKDL
;
A
#
# COMPACT_ATOMS: atom_id res chain seq x y z
N MET A 1 -18.17 19.74 1.08
CA MET A 1 -17.87 18.40 1.62
C MET A 1 -17.84 17.44 0.46
N ASN A 2 -16.64 17.00 0.08
CA ASN A 2 -16.40 16.05 -1.00
C ASN A 2 -16.34 14.60 -0.52
N ALA A 3 -16.33 14.35 0.79
CA ALA A 3 -16.23 13.01 1.38
C ALA A 3 -17.24 11.97 0.83
N PRO A 4 -18.55 12.27 0.68
CA PRO A 4 -19.50 11.28 0.17
C PRO A 4 -19.21 10.82 -1.26
N TYR A 5 -18.65 11.70 -2.11
CA TYR A 5 -18.30 11.35 -3.49
C TYR A 5 -17.12 10.38 -3.54
N LEU A 6 -16.12 10.58 -2.69
CA LEU A 6 -14.96 9.67 -2.59
C LEU A 6 -15.34 8.32 -2.00
N LEU A 7 -16.20 8.28 -0.98
CA LEU A 7 -16.71 7.02 -0.43
C LEU A 7 -17.51 6.24 -1.49
N LYS A 8 -18.27 6.95 -2.33
CA LYS A 8 -18.98 6.34 -3.45
C LYS A 8 -18.02 5.81 -4.53
N GLU A 9 -16.97 6.55 -4.85
CA GLU A 9 -15.89 6.10 -5.75
C GLU A 9 -15.21 4.83 -5.24
N ILE A 10 -14.85 4.78 -3.95
CA ILE A 10 -14.26 3.60 -3.31
C ILE A 10 -15.22 2.40 -3.39
N LEU A 11 -16.51 2.61 -3.14
CA LEU A 11 -17.52 1.56 -3.24
C LEU A 11 -17.62 0.99 -4.66
N ASP A 12 -17.62 1.85 -5.68
CA ASP A 12 -17.72 1.38 -7.06
C ASP A 12 -16.42 0.70 -7.51
N ALA A 13 -15.25 1.20 -7.08
CA ALA A 13 -13.96 0.55 -7.28
C ALA A 13 -13.88 -0.84 -6.59
N LEU A 14 -14.50 -1.02 -5.43
CA LEU A 14 -14.57 -2.34 -4.77
C LEU A 14 -15.38 -3.36 -5.60
N LYS A 15 -16.46 -2.92 -6.26
CA LYS A 15 -17.23 -3.79 -7.15
C LYS A 15 -16.41 -4.18 -8.37
N ASP A 16 -15.72 -3.20 -8.96
CA ASP A 16 -14.84 -3.43 -10.11
C ASP A 16 -13.66 -4.35 -9.75
N LEU A 17 -13.10 -4.23 -8.54
CA LEU A 17 -12.07 -5.14 -8.05
C LEU A 17 -12.57 -6.60 -8.02
N VAL A 18 -13.80 -6.84 -7.57
CA VAL A 18 -14.37 -8.19 -7.50
C VAL A 18 -14.79 -8.71 -8.87
N GLU A 19 -15.48 -7.89 -9.65
CA GLU A 19 -16.07 -8.32 -10.93
C GLU A 19 -15.04 -8.41 -12.06
N LYS A 20 -14.02 -7.55 -12.04
CA LYS A 20 -13.06 -7.38 -13.15
C LYS A 20 -11.62 -7.61 -12.73
N GLY A 21 -11.31 -7.61 -11.43
CA GLY A 21 -9.93 -7.64 -10.94
C GLY A 21 -9.19 -6.31 -11.13
N GLU A 22 -9.92 -5.21 -11.35
CA GLU A 22 -9.35 -3.89 -11.58
C GLU A 22 -9.04 -3.21 -10.24
N GLU A 23 -7.76 -2.87 -10.03
CA GLU A 23 -7.31 -2.11 -8.86
C GLU A 23 -7.49 -0.61 -9.09
N HIS A 24 -7.74 0.14 -8.01
CA HIS A 24 -7.89 1.59 -8.06
C HIS A 24 -7.04 2.29 -7.01
N THR A 25 -6.56 3.50 -7.30
CA THR A 25 -5.75 4.29 -6.35
C THR A 25 -6.15 5.74 -6.40
N ILE A 26 -6.50 6.27 -5.23
CA ILE A 26 -6.85 7.68 -5.02
C ILE A 26 -5.69 8.35 -4.29
N TYR A 27 -5.14 9.42 -4.87
CA TYR A 27 -4.06 10.21 -4.29
C TYR A 27 -4.66 11.33 -3.43
N ILE A 28 -4.82 11.10 -2.13
CA ILE A 28 -5.57 11.98 -1.21
C ILE A 28 -4.98 13.40 -1.18
N ASN A 29 -3.65 13.50 -1.15
CA ASN A 29 -2.97 14.80 -1.13
C ASN A 29 -2.96 15.54 -2.48
N LYS A 30 -3.52 14.96 -3.54
CA LYS A 30 -3.61 15.55 -4.89
C LYS A 30 -5.03 15.97 -5.29
N ILE A 31 -6.02 15.75 -4.42
CA ILE A 31 -7.41 16.12 -4.66
C ILE A 31 -7.83 17.28 -3.75
N PRO A 32 -8.73 18.17 -4.20
CA PRO A 32 -9.18 19.31 -3.41
C PRO A 32 -10.22 18.85 -2.38
N ILE A 33 -9.76 18.29 -1.26
CA ILE A 33 -10.60 17.96 -0.10
C ILE A 33 -10.16 18.75 1.13
N THR A 34 -11.11 19.01 2.04
CA THR A 34 -10.79 19.66 3.31
C THR A 34 -10.28 18.63 4.33
N GLU A 35 -9.74 19.12 5.44
CA GLU A 35 -9.32 18.23 6.52
C GLU A 35 -10.51 17.50 7.15
N GLU A 36 -11.67 18.16 7.24
CA GLU A 36 -12.92 17.56 7.72
C GLU A 36 -13.41 16.45 6.78
N ASP A 37 -13.29 16.64 5.46
CA ASP A 37 -13.60 15.60 4.49
C ASP A 37 -12.69 14.38 4.70
N ARG A 38 -11.39 14.61 4.92
CA ARG A 38 -10.43 13.52 5.18
C ARG A 38 -10.79 12.76 6.46
N ILE A 39 -11.08 13.46 7.56
CA ILE A 39 -11.48 12.84 8.83
C ILE A 39 -12.75 12.02 8.64
N ALA A 40 -13.76 12.56 7.96
CA ALA A 40 -15.01 11.85 7.71
C ALA A 40 -14.82 10.57 6.87
N ILE A 41 -13.94 10.61 5.86
CA ILE A 41 -13.60 9.42 5.06
C ILE A 41 -12.94 8.36 5.94
N LEU A 42 -11.93 8.74 6.73
CA LEU A 42 -11.21 7.79 7.59
C LEU A 42 -12.10 7.18 8.68
N ASP A 43 -13.01 7.98 9.26
CA ASP A 43 -13.98 7.50 10.24
C ASP A 43 -14.94 6.46 9.65
N VAL A 44 -15.43 6.69 8.43
CA VAL A 44 -16.29 5.74 7.72
C VAL A 44 -15.55 4.46 7.32
N LEU A 45 -14.31 4.59 6.84
CA LEU A 45 -13.50 3.42 6.44
C LEU A 45 -13.07 2.59 7.66
N GLY A 46 -12.84 3.24 8.81
CA GLY A 46 -12.41 2.60 10.04
C GLY A 46 -11.02 1.97 9.94
N GLU A 47 -10.66 1.19 10.96
CA GLU A 47 -9.35 0.53 11.05
C GLU A 47 -9.48 -0.99 10.89
N GLY A 48 -8.62 -1.55 10.05
CA GLY A 48 -8.51 -2.99 9.84
C GLY A 48 -7.47 -3.62 10.77
N GLN A 49 -7.10 -4.86 10.44
CA GLN A 49 -6.20 -5.65 11.30
C GLN A 49 -4.77 -5.74 10.76
N ILE A 50 -4.56 -5.39 9.49
CA ILE A 50 -3.28 -5.59 8.82
C ILE A 50 -2.54 -4.27 8.69
N THR A 51 -1.26 -4.29 9.06
CA THR A 51 -0.31 -3.20 8.78
C THR A 51 0.92 -3.81 8.12
N ILE A 52 1.33 -3.25 7.00
CA ILE A 52 2.53 -3.63 6.27
C ILE A 52 3.49 -2.45 6.31
N ARG A 53 4.74 -2.71 6.67
CA ARG A 53 5.81 -1.70 6.65
C ARG A 53 6.92 -2.15 5.72
N MET A 54 7.21 -1.32 4.72
CA MET A 54 8.41 -1.43 3.94
C MET A 54 9.45 -0.46 4.51
N GLU A 55 10.44 -1.02 5.21
CA GLU A 55 11.60 -0.26 5.64
C GLU A 55 12.51 -0.03 4.43
N SER A 56 12.82 1.24 4.16
CA SER A 56 13.71 1.64 3.07
C SER A 56 14.50 2.86 3.49
N THR A 57 15.77 2.93 3.10
CA THR A 57 16.62 4.11 3.38
C THR A 57 16.24 5.33 2.55
N THR A 58 15.45 5.13 1.48
CA THR A 58 15.09 6.20 0.56
C THR A 58 13.61 6.59 0.65
N TYR A 59 12.71 5.61 0.62
CA TYR A 59 11.27 5.84 0.68
C TYR A 59 10.61 4.76 1.54
N PRO A 60 10.59 4.92 2.88
CA PRO A 60 9.78 4.07 3.75
C PRO A 60 8.31 4.20 3.38
N VAL A 61 7.55 3.11 3.54
CA VAL A 61 6.10 3.12 3.30
C VAL A 61 5.38 2.28 4.34
N GLU A 62 4.25 2.79 4.80
CA GLU A 62 3.30 2.05 5.65
C GLU A 62 1.98 1.90 4.90
N TRP A 63 1.47 0.68 4.83
CA TRP A 63 0.09 0.40 4.40
C TRP A 63 -0.71 -0.13 5.57
N ARG A 64 -1.93 0.38 5.73
CA ARG A 64 -2.89 -0.05 6.74
C ARG A 64 -4.17 -0.48 6.07
N GLU A 65 -4.63 -1.69 6.35
CA GLU A 65 -5.98 -2.09 5.94
C GLU A 65 -6.99 -1.29 6.75
N THR A 66 -8.08 -0.88 6.11
CA THR A 66 -9.20 -0.23 6.80
C THR A 66 -10.17 -1.27 7.36
N GLY A 67 -11.23 -0.82 8.04
CA GLY A 67 -12.32 -1.71 8.46
C GLY A 67 -13.08 -2.34 7.29
N ILE A 68 -12.84 -1.88 6.06
CA ILE A 68 -13.38 -2.43 4.82
C ILE A 68 -12.28 -3.22 4.10
N SER A 69 -12.40 -4.55 4.07
CA SER A 69 -11.43 -5.41 3.38
C SER A 69 -11.29 -5.05 1.90
N GLY A 70 -10.04 -5.04 1.43
CA GLY A 70 -9.71 -4.60 0.08
C GLY A 70 -9.52 -3.08 -0.07
N VAL A 71 -9.69 -2.31 1.01
CA VAL A 71 -9.37 -0.87 1.03
C VAL A 71 -8.22 -0.61 2.00
N TRP A 72 -7.16 0.01 1.49
CA TRP A 72 -5.92 0.26 2.20
C TRP A 72 -5.59 1.75 2.20
N ILE A 73 -4.99 2.23 3.30
CA ILE A 73 -4.37 3.54 3.38
C ILE A 73 -2.86 3.36 3.23
N GLY A 74 -2.26 3.93 2.18
CA GLY A 74 -0.82 3.95 1.98
C GLY A 74 -0.23 5.30 2.37
N VAL A 75 0.82 5.32 3.18
CA VAL A 75 1.54 6.53 3.56
C VAL A 75 3.01 6.36 3.20
N PHE A 76 3.47 7.20 2.27
CA PHE A 76 4.84 7.21 1.79
C PHE A 76 5.60 8.33 2.46
N PHE A 77 6.81 8.01 2.90
CA PHE A 77 7.66 8.93 3.64
C PHE A 77 8.91 9.30 2.85
N ASP A 78 9.46 10.48 3.14
CA ASP A 78 10.81 10.82 2.74
C ASP A 78 11.87 10.16 3.67
N ARG A 79 13.14 10.48 3.42
CA ARG A 79 14.28 9.99 4.20
C ARG A 79 14.28 10.46 5.66
N GLU A 80 13.60 11.57 5.97
CA GLU A 80 13.45 12.12 7.32
C GLU A 80 12.17 11.60 8.01
N LYS A 81 11.48 10.61 7.41
CA LYS A 81 10.21 10.04 7.88
C LYS A 81 9.05 11.06 7.91
N LYS A 82 9.07 12.08 7.05
CA LYS A 82 7.93 12.98 6.87
C LYS A 82 7.01 12.42 5.79
N PRO A 83 5.68 12.41 6.00
CA PRO A 83 4.74 11.94 4.99
C PRO A 83 4.76 12.87 3.78
N ILE A 84 4.97 12.31 2.60
CA ILE A 84 5.04 13.04 1.32
C ILE A 84 3.91 12.67 0.36
N LEU A 85 3.32 11.49 0.54
CA LEU A 85 2.19 11.02 -0.24
C LEU A 85 1.30 10.12 0.63
N GLU A 86 -0.01 10.32 0.49
CA GLU A 86 -1.03 9.46 1.07
C GLU A 86 -1.99 8.98 -0.01
N THR A 87 -2.30 7.69 0.02
CA THR A 87 -3.15 6.99 -0.96
C THR A 87 -4.29 6.24 -0.26
N ILE A 88 -5.43 6.14 -0.94
CA ILE A 88 -6.40 5.06 -0.71
C ILE A 88 -6.24 4.08 -1.87
N GLU A 89 -5.93 2.83 -1.56
CA GLU A 89 -5.70 1.77 -2.53
C GLU A 89 -6.82 0.75 -2.40
N VAL A 90 -7.61 0.57 -3.46
CA VAL A 90 -8.62 -0.49 -3.57
C VAL A 90 -7.97 -1.66 -4.29
N THR A 91 -7.49 -2.63 -3.51
CA THR A 91 -6.72 -3.79 -3.98
C THR A 91 -6.79 -4.94 -2.98
N THR A 92 -6.60 -6.16 -3.47
CA THR A 92 -6.44 -7.35 -2.62
C THR A 92 -5.16 -7.32 -1.78
N PHE A 93 -4.12 -6.63 -2.24
CA PHE A 93 -2.84 -6.49 -1.55
C PHE A 93 -2.07 -5.29 -2.11
N PRO A 94 -1.49 -4.40 -1.27
CA PRO A 94 -0.71 -3.25 -1.75
C PRO A 94 0.45 -3.68 -2.66
N LYS A 95 0.35 -3.38 -3.95
CA LYS A 95 1.25 -3.94 -4.98
C LYS A 95 2.73 -3.62 -4.75
N LEU A 96 3.02 -2.43 -4.22
CA LEU A 96 4.39 -1.99 -3.92
C LEU A 96 4.99 -2.68 -2.69
N ALA A 97 4.19 -3.35 -1.86
CA ALA A 97 4.70 -4.19 -0.78
C ALA A 97 5.19 -5.57 -1.27
N ALA A 98 4.91 -5.94 -2.52
CA ALA A 98 5.39 -7.20 -3.10
C ALA A 98 6.89 -7.10 -3.42
N ALA A 99 7.61 -8.21 -3.28
CA ALA A 99 9.01 -8.29 -3.68
C ALA A 99 9.14 -8.00 -5.19
N GLN A 100 10.02 -7.05 -5.54
CA GLN A 100 10.24 -6.70 -6.93
C GLN A 100 11.10 -7.77 -7.61
N LYS A 101 10.96 -7.88 -8.93
CA LYS A 101 11.66 -8.91 -9.71
C LYS A 101 13.18 -8.78 -9.57
N GLU A 102 13.69 -7.56 -9.52
CA GLU A 102 15.11 -7.24 -9.40
C GLU A 102 15.65 -7.72 -8.05
N ASP A 103 14.93 -7.48 -6.95
CA ASP A 103 15.30 -7.95 -5.61
C ASP A 103 15.29 -9.48 -5.52
N ILE A 104 14.34 -10.14 -6.21
CA ILE A 104 14.28 -11.61 -6.29
C ILE A 104 15.49 -12.15 -7.07
N LEU A 105 15.88 -11.51 -8.18
CA LEU A 105 17.05 -11.89 -8.95
C LEU A 105 18.36 -11.73 -8.17
N GLU A 106 18.49 -10.67 -7.38
CA GLU A 106 19.62 -10.50 -6.44
C GLU A 106 19.60 -11.59 -5.36
N SER A 107 18.42 -11.89 -4.82
CA SER A 107 18.24 -12.92 -3.80
C SER A 107 18.61 -14.33 -4.29
N ILE A 108 18.35 -14.64 -5.57
CA ILE A 108 18.80 -15.90 -6.19
C ILE A 108 20.33 -16.00 -6.12
N ARG A 109 21.05 -14.96 -6.56
CA ARG A 109 22.53 -14.95 -6.55
C ARG A 109 23.07 -15.10 -5.13
N LYS A 110 22.49 -14.36 -4.18
CA LYS A 110 22.85 -14.43 -2.75
C LYS A 110 22.66 -15.84 -2.18
N LEU A 111 21.59 -16.53 -2.57
CA LEU A 111 21.35 -17.90 -2.13
C LEU A 111 22.31 -18.89 -2.79
N GLU A 112 22.58 -18.76 -4.09
CA GLU A 112 23.56 -19.59 -4.80
C GLU A 112 24.96 -19.49 -4.19
N GLU A 113 25.41 -18.29 -3.80
CA GLU A 113 26.69 -18.10 -3.11
C GLU A 113 26.73 -18.80 -1.76
N ARG A 114 25.66 -18.67 -0.96
CA ARG A 114 25.53 -19.36 0.34
C ARG A 114 25.55 -20.87 0.18
N LEU A 115 24.85 -21.40 -0.82
CA LEU A 115 24.85 -22.84 -1.11
C LEU A 115 26.24 -23.34 -1.51
N LYS A 116 26.98 -22.60 -2.33
CA LYS A 116 28.38 -22.96 -2.69
C LYS A 116 29.29 -23.01 -1.47
N ALA A 117 29.10 -22.12 -0.49
CA ALA A 117 29.89 -22.15 0.74
C ALA A 117 29.59 -23.43 1.54
N ILE A 118 28.31 -23.74 1.77
CA ILE A 118 27.89 -24.96 2.50
C ILE A 118 28.39 -26.23 1.81
N LEU A 119 28.28 -26.31 0.49
CA LEU A 119 28.64 -27.50 -0.28
C LEU A 119 30.16 -27.70 -0.44
N LYS A 120 30.98 -26.68 -0.21
CA LYS A 120 32.45 -26.82 -0.21
C LYS A 120 32.99 -27.38 1.11
N ASP A 121 32.23 -27.26 2.18
CA ASP A 121 32.57 -27.74 3.52
C ASP A 121 32.05 -29.17 3.79
N LEU A 122 31.42 -29.79 2.78
CA LEU A 122 30.96 -31.19 2.73
C LEU A 122 31.89 -32.03 1.85
#